data_AF-A0A2M7KMX3-F1
#
_entry.id   AF-A0A2M7KMX3-F1
#
_cell.length_a   1.000
_cell.length_b   1.000
_cell.length_c   1.000
_cell.angle_alpha   90.00
_cell.angle_beta   90.00
_cell.angle_gamma   90.00
#
_symmetry.space_group_name_H-M   'P 1'
#
loop_
_entity.id
_entity.type
_entity.pdbx_description
1 polymer ?
#
loop_
_entity_poly.entity_id
_entity_poly.type
_entity_poly.pdbx_seq_one_letter_code
_entity_poly.pdbx_strand_id
1 'polypeptide(L)'
;MSRGFDGQHPSDGEALVKNLLAWLAAPSTGTFGGFKPPPAQAENKQPGLYAIDWDSVQLPPRRVPNTYRGLLGMRSSLSSGADSPEQMIAAAKEAGYDFAAFGEELAKLTPGKLERLARLCQEQSGERFQVFAGFTYETATGALMLTFGRNLF
;
A
#
# COMPACT_ATOMS: atom_id res chain seq x y z
N MET A 1 28.32 -3.28 22.64
CA MET A 1 28.29 -2.03 21.84
C MET A 1 28.93 -0.90 22.66
N SER A 2 30.26 -0.90 22.79
CA SER A 2 30.97 0.03 23.69
C SER A 2 31.70 1.17 22.96
N ARG A 3 31.73 1.15 21.62
CA ARG A 3 32.32 2.19 20.78
C ARG A 3 31.25 2.84 19.90
N GLY A 4 31.36 4.14 19.71
CA GLY A 4 30.52 4.92 18.81
C GLY A 4 30.77 4.56 17.35
N PHE A 5 29.92 5.06 16.46
CA PHE A 5 29.96 4.78 15.02
C PHE A 5 31.29 5.19 14.36
N ASP A 6 31.95 6.22 14.90
CA ASP A 6 33.27 6.69 14.44
C ASP A 6 34.45 5.87 15.00
N GLY A 7 34.20 4.94 15.94
CA GLY A 7 35.21 4.13 16.61
C GLY A 7 36.17 4.90 17.53
N GLN A 8 36.05 6.23 17.60
CA GLN A 8 36.92 7.15 18.35
C GLN A 8 36.31 7.56 19.68
N HIS A 9 34.99 7.67 19.73
CA HIS A 9 34.28 8.02 20.96
C HIS A 9 33.66 6.77 21.63
N PRO A 10 33.66 6.71 22.96
CA PRO A 10 32.92 5.67 23.68
C PRO A 10 31.41 5.82 23.40
N SER A 11 30.69 4.69 23.40
CA SER A 11 29.23 4.67 23.26
C SER A 11 28.61 3.94 24.44
N ASP A 12 27.61 4.57 25.05
CA ASP A 12 26.79 3.99 26.12
C ASP A 12 25.55 3.28 25.56
N GLY A 13 25.50 2.99 24.26
CA GLY A 13 24.34 2.37 23.62
C GLY A 13 23.95 1.03 24.27
N GLU A 14 24.93 0.24 24.69
CA GLU A 14 24.68 -0.99 25.42
C GLU A 14 24.05 -0.75 26.80
N ALA A 15 24.53 0.26 27.53
CA ALA A 15 23.98 0.63 28.84
C ALA A 15 22.55 1.17 28.69
N LEU A 16 22.29 2.00 27.68
CA LEU A 16 20.97 2.51 27.35
C LEU A 16 19.98 1.37 27.04
N VAL A 17 20.35 0.44 26.15
CA VAL A 17 19.50 -0.69 25.77
C VAL A 17 19.21 -1.59 26.98
N LYS A 18 20.22 -1.87 27.81
CA LYS A 18 20.04 -2.65 29.05
C LYS A 18 19.07 -1.97 30.02
N ASN A 19 19.23 -0.66 30.25
CA ASN A 19 18.35 0.10 31.12
C ASN A 19 16.93 0.19 30.58
N LEU A 20 16.77 0.36 29.26
CA LEU A 20 15.46 0.38 28.60
C LEU A 20 14.73 -0.96 28.75
N LEU A 21 15.42 -2.07 28.48
CA LEU A 21 14.84 -3.41 28.63
C LEU A 21 14.49 -3.71 30.09
N ALA A 22 15.35 -3.32 31.03
CA ALA A 22 15.05 -3.46 32.46
C ALA A 22 13.82 -2.64 32.87
N TRP A 23 13.70 -1.41 32.37
CA TRP A 23 12.54 -0.55 32.64
C TRP A 23 11.24 -1.13 32.05
N LEU A 24 11.28 -1.61 30.80
CA LEU A 24 10.13 -2.25 30.15
C LEU A 24 9.74 -3.58 30.82
N ALA A 25 10.71 -4.31 31.37
CA ALA A 25 10.48 -5.57 32.06
C ALA A 25 10.06 -5.40 33.53
N ALA A 26 10.32 -4.24 34.15
CA ALA A 26 10.03 -3.98 35.57
C ALA A 26 8.57 -4.26 35.99
N PRO A 27 7.54 -3.97 35.16
CA PRO A 27 6.16 -4.33 35.49
C PRO A 27 5.88 -5.85 35.45
N SER A 28 6.75 -6.62 34.80
CA SER A 28 6.64 -8.07 34.62
C SER A 28 7.48 -8.88 35.61
N THR A 29 8.37 -8.23 36.37
CA THR A 29 9.17 -8.90 37.40
C THR A 29 8.28 -9.38 38.56
N GLY A 30 8.16 -10.70 38.72
CA GLY A 30 7.47 -11.35 39.85
C GLY A 30 6.07 -11.91 39.54
N THR A 31 5.46 -11.56 38.41
CA THR A 31 4.19 -12.16 37.98
C THR A 31 4.08 -12.12 36.45
N PHE A 32 3.97 -13.30 35.81
CA PHE A 32 3.70 -13.37 34.37
C PHE A 32 2.27 -12.86 34.11
N GLY A 33 2.12 -11.86 33.24
CA GLY A 33 0.79 -11.31 32.89
C GLY A 33 0.25 -10.22 33.83
N GLY A 34 1.09 -9.30 34.31
CA GLY A 34 0.71 -8.19 35.19
C GLY A 34 -0.25 -7.13 34.60
N PHE A 35 -0.70 -7.29 33.35
CA PHE A 35 -1.76 -6.47 32.79
C PHE A 35 -3.08 -6.79 33.51
N LYS A 36 -3.46 -5.91 34.44
CA LYS A 36 -4.83 -5.87 34.93
C LYS A 36 -5.63 -5.02 33.96
N PRO A 37 -6.53 -5.59 33.15
CA PRO A 37 -7.45 -4.77 32.38
C PRO A 37 -8.14 -3.81 33.36
N PRO A 38 -8.36 -2.54 32.98
CA PRO A 38 -9.24 -1.69 33.76
C PRO A 38 -10.55 -2.45 33.98
N PRO A 39 -11.21 -2.28 35.15
CA PRO A 39 -12.49 -2.92 35.40
C PRO A 39 -13.37 -2.67 34.18
N ALA A 40 -13.93 -3.75 33.62
CA ALA A 40 -14.81 -3.64 32.47
C ALA A 40 -15.81 -2.53 32.77
N GLN A 41 -15.72 -1.43 32.02
CA GLN A 41 -16.79 -0.46 32.07
C GLN A 41 -18.04 -1.25 31.75
N ALA A 42 -19.10 -1.05 32.54
CA ALA A 42 -20.38 -1.66 32.24
C ALA A 42 -20.75 -1.20 30.84
N GLU A 43 -20.44 -2.03 29.83
CA GLU A 43 -20.95 -1.85 28.50
C GLU A 43 -22.46 -1.86 28.71
N ASN A 44 -23.09 -0.73 28.38
CA ASN A 44 -24.53 -0.72 28.19
C ASN A 44 -24.81 -1.82 27.18
N LYS A 45 -25.25 -2.99 27.65
CA LYS A 45 -25.55 -4.20 26.86
C LYS A 45 -26.81 -4.05 26.02
N GLN A 46 -27.14 -2.82 25.65
CA GLN A 46 -27.93 -2.63 24.46
C GLN A 46 -26.91 -2.46 23.35
N PRO A 47 -26.85 -3.35 22.33
CA PRO A 47 -26.28 -2.97 21.06
C PRO A 47 -27.14 -1.82 20.55
N GLY A 48 -26.88 -0.63 21.07
CA GLY A 48 -27.45 0.61 20.60
C GLY A 48 -26.90 0.72 19.21
N LEU A 49 -27.71 0.33 18.23
CA LEU A 49 -27.65 0.94 16.92
C LEU A 49 -27.75 2.43 17.19
N TYR A 50 -26.61 3.09 17.35
CA TYR A 50 -26.55 4.53 17.29
C TYR A 50 -27.00 4.85 15.87
N ALA A 51 -28.24 5.31 15.72
CA ALA A 51 -28.67 5.94 14.49
C ALA A 51 -27.86 7.23 14.39
N ILE A 52 -26.70 7.14 13.73
CA ILE A 52 -25.95 8.32 13.35
C ILE A 52 -26.80 9.01 12.30
N ASP A 53 -27.35 10.17 12.65
CA ASP A 53 -27.96 11.07 11.67
C ASP A 53 -26.82 11.67 10.83
N TRP A 54 -26.45 10.96 9.76
CA TRP A 54 -25.40 11.36 8.84
C TRP A 54 -25.67 12.71 8.18
N ASP A 55 -26.92 13.15 8.10
CA ASP A 55 -27.30 14.44 7.52
C ASP A 55 -26.98 15.61 8.47
N SER A 56 -26.92 15.34 9.79
CA SER A 56 -26.56 16.33 10.82
C SER A 56 -25.04 16.44 11.07
N VAL A 57 -24.25 15.47 10.60
CA VAL A 57 -22.81 15.43 10.86
C VAL A 57 -22.09 16.46 9.98
N GLN A 58 -21.75 17.61 10.55
CA GLN A 58 -20.81 18.55 9.94
C GLN A 58 -19.39 18.02 10.10
N LEU A 59 -18.92 17.28 9.08
CA LEU A 59 -17.51 16.93 9.00
C LEU A 59 -16.69 18.22 8.78
N PRO A 60 -15.60 18.44 9.52
CA PRO A 60 -14.70 19.55 9.22
C PRO A 60 -14.27 19.44 7.75
N PRO A 61 -14.11 20.58 7.02
CA PRO A 61 -13.69 20.54 5.63
C PRO A 61 -12.42 19.74 5.54
N ARG A 62 -12.53 18.57 4.92
CA ARG A 62 -11.43 17.62 4.78
C ARG A 62 -10.38 18.37 3.98
N ARG A 63 -9.25 18.72 4.61
CA ARG A 63 -8.01 19.02 3.86
C ARG A 63 -7.56 17.70 3.27
N VAL A 64 -8.26 17.24 2.24
CA VAL A 64 -7.82 16.09 1.46
C VAL A 64 -6.52 16.54 0.79
N PRO A 65 -5.38 15.87 1.06
CA PRO A 65 -4.23 16.05 0.19
C PRO A 65 -4.65 15.72 -1.25
N ASN A 66 -3.93 16.26 -2.25
CA ASN A 66 -4.20 16.00 -3.66
C ASN A 66 -4.53 14.52 -3.87
N THR A 67 -5.81 14.25 -4.15
CA THR A 67 -6.34 12.89 -4.22
C THR A 67 -6.29 12.50 -5.69
N TYR A 68 -5.30 11.69 -6.03
CA TYR A 68 -5.15 11.18 -7.40
C TYR A 68 -6.06 9.97 -7.60
N ARG A 69 -6.79 9.96 -8.71
CA ARG A 69 -7.67 8.87 -9.14
C ARG A 69 -6.87 7.89 -9.98
N GLY A 70 -6.72 6.67 -9.47
CA GLY A 70 -6.00 5.59 -10.14
C GLY A 70 -6.93 4.49 -10.66
N LEU A 71 -6.66 3.99 -11.87
CA LEU A 71 -7.24 2.76 -12.41
C LEU A 71 -6.19 1.64 -12.42
N LEU A 72 -6.35 0.62 -11.59
CA LEU A 72 -5.37 -0.48 -11.48
C LEU A 72 -5.91 -1.78 -12.05
N GLY A 73 -5.02 -2.60 -12.63
CA GLY A 73 -5.34 -3.94 -13.09
C GLY A 73 -6.03 -3.99 -14.45
N MET A 74 -5.78 -3.00 -15.32
CA MET A 74 -6.28 -3.03 -16.70
C MET A 74 -5.75 -4.27 -17.43
N ARG A 75 -6.61 -4.98 -18.15
CA ARG A 75 -6.22 -6.10 -19.01
C ARG A 75 -6.60 -5.79 -20.44
N SER A 76 -5.60 -5.81 -21.31
CA SER A 76 -5.75 -5.62 -22.75
C SER A 76 -5.74 -6.94 -23.49
N SER A 77 -5.88 -6.85 -24.81
CA SER A 77 -5.71 -7.94 -25.76
C SER A 77 -4.30 -8.55 -25.79
N LEU A 78 -3.32 -7.99 -25.06
CA LEU A 78 -2.02 -8.63 -24.87
C LEU A 78 -2.10 -9.91 -24.02
N SER A 79 -3.10 -10.01 -23.13
CA SER A 79 -3.43 -11.22 -22.36
C SER A 79 -4.88 -11.67 -22.55
N SER A 80 -5.81 -11.26 -21.69
CA SER A 80 -7.21 -11.74 -21.65
C SER A 80 -8.26 -10.65 -21.81
N GLY A 81 -7.84 -9.39 -22.00
CA GLY A 81 -8.75 -8.29 -22.31
C GLY A 81 -9.21 -8.29 -23.76
N ALA A 82 -10.28 -7.55 -24.03
CA ALA A 82 -10.82 -7.38 -25.38
C ALA A 82 -10.14 -6.24 -26.14
N ASP A 83 -9.89 -5.12 -25.47
CA ASP A 83 -9.43 -3.88 -26.10
C ASP A 83 -7.90 -3.81 -26.19
N SER A 84 -7.39 -3.03 -27.13
CA SER A 84 -5.96 -2.77 -27.25
C SER A 84 -5.45 -1.88 -26.10
N PRO A 85 -4.17 -1.99 -25.71
CA PRO A 85 -3.59 -1.10 -24.71
C PRO A 85 -3.81 0.40 -25.02
N GLU A 86 -3.71 0.79 -26.28
CA GLU A 86 -3.92 2.16 -26.75
C GLU A 86 -5.35 2.64 -26.49
N GLN A 87 -6.34 1.79 -26.78
CA GLN A 87 -7.76 2.09 -26.53
C GLN A 87 -8.04 2.23 -25.04
N MET A 88 -7.50 1.35 -24.21
CA MET A 88 -7.67 1.41 -22.75
C MET A 88 -7.05 2.67 -22.15
N ILE A 89 -5.86 3.07 -22.62
CA ILE A 89 -5.20 4.31 -22.19
C ILE A 89 -6.06 5.52 -22.56
N ALA A 90 -6.58 5.57 -23.78
CA ALA A 90 -7.46 6.66 -24.23
C ALA A 90 -8.73 6.74 -23.35
N ALA A 91 -9.38 5.61 -23.10
CA ALA A 91 -10.56 5.55 -22.24
C ALA A 91 -10.26 5.99 -20.79
N ALA A 92 -9.10 5.61 -20.24
CA ALA A 92 -8.69 6.03 -18.90
C ALA A 92 -8.47 7.55 -18.81
N LYS A 93 -7.86 8.15 -19.84
CA LYS A 93 -7.70 9.61 -19.95
C LYS A 93 -9.06 10.31 -20.04
N GLU A 94 -9.95 9.81 -20.89
CA GLU A 94 -11.30 10.37 -21.08
C GLU A 94 -12.15 10.29 -19.80
N ALA A 95 -12.01 9.22 -19.02
CA ALA A 95 -12.69 9.04 -17.74
C ALA A 95 -12.14 9.94 -16.61
N GLY A 96 -11.07 10.69 -16.85
CA GLY A 96 -10.49 11.64 -15.89
C GLY A 96 -9.71 10.98 -14.76
N TYR A 97 -9.05 9.85 -15.02
CA TYR A 97 -8.06 9.30 -14.11
C TYR A 97 -6.76 10.12 -14.17
N ASP A 98 -6.07 10.20 -13.04
CA ASP A 98 -4.73 10.80 -12.94
C ASP A 98 -3.63 9.77 -13.26
N PHE A 99 -3.93 8.49 -13.04
CA PHE A 99 -3.04 7.42 -13.48
C PHE A 99 -3.77 6.10 -13.75
N ALA A 100 -3.12 5.22 -14.49
CA ALA A 100 -3.58 3.86 -14.70
C ALA A 100 -2.42 2.85 -14.70
N ALA A 101 -2.71 1.59 -14.40
CA ALA A 101 -1.72 0.51 -14.48
C ALA A 101 -2.32 -0.75 -15.09
N PHE A 102 -1.58 -1.35 -16.01
CA PHE A 102 -1.91 -2.67 -16.55
C PHE A 102 -1.61 -3.77 -15.52
N GLY A 103 -2.43 -4.82 -15.56
CA GLY A 103 -2.31 -6.04 -14.79
C GLY A 103 -2.49 -7.25 -15.70
N GLU A 104 -1.71 -7.28 -16.78
CA GLU A 104 -1.72 -8.36 -17.77
C GLU A 104 -1.37 -9.71 -17.14
N GLU A 105 -1.95 -10.81 -17.60
CA GLU A 105 -1.58 -12.13 -17.08
C GLU A 105 -0.16 -12.51 -17.51
N LEU A 106 0.77 -12.66 -16.55
CA LEU A 106 2.17 -12.98 -16.83
C LEU A 106 2.31 -14.27 -17.65
N ALA A 107 1.44 -15.27 -17.41
CA ALA A 107 1.43 -16.54 -18.13
C ALA A 107 1.06 -16.41 -19.63
N LYS A 108 0.42 -15.31 -20.04
CA LYS A 108 0.00 -15.04 -21.44
C LYS A 108 0.87 -13.97 -22.12
N LEU A 109 1.74 -13.32 -21.36
CA LEU A 109 2.69 -12.33 -21.82
C LEU A 109 3.95 -13.00 -22.36
N THR A 110 4.46 -12.45 -23.46
CA THR A 110 5.82 -12.71 -23.91
C THR A 110 6.71 -11.52 -23.55
N PRO A 111 8.04 -11.69 -23.46
CA PRO A 111 8.95 -10.57 -23.21
C PRO A 111 8.74 -9.41 -24.19
N GLY A 112 8.62 -9.70 -25.49
CA GLY A 112 8.37 -8.66 -26.51
C GLY A 112 7.02 -7.95 -26.37
N LYS A 113 5.96 -8.65 -25.92
CA LYS A 113 4.68 -7.99 -25.61
C LYS A 113 4.80 -7.06 -24.41
N LEU A 114 5.55 -7.47 -23.38
CA LEU A 114 5.76 -6.65 -22.18
C LEU A 114 6.61 -5.42 -22.49
N GLU A 115 7.69 -5.56 -23.27
CA GLU A 115 8.52 -4.45 -23.75
C GLU A 115 7.71 -3.46 -24.58
N ARG A 116 6.86 -3.97 -25.49
CA ARG A 116 5.95 -3.13 -26.26
C ARG A 116 5.01 -2.35 -25.35
N LEU A 117 4.42 -3.01 -24.35
CA LEU A 117 3.52 -2.36 -23.39
C LEU A 117 4.25 -1.30 -22.57
N ALA A 118 5.46 -1.59 -22.09
CA ALA A 118 6.29 -0.66 -21.33
C ALA A 118 6.62 0.60 -22.13
N ARG A 119 7.04 0.44 -23.39
CA ARG A 119 7.32 1.55 -24.29
C ARG A 119 6.09 2.41 -24.53
N LEU A 120 4.96 1.79 -24.86
CA LEU A 120 3.69 2.50 -25.04
C LEU A 120 3.31 3.29 -23.78
N CYS A 121 3.45 2.69 -22.61
CA CYS A 121 3.12 3.36 -21.35
C CYS A 121 4.03 4.57 -21.08
N GLN A 122 5.33 4.46 -21.41
CA GLN A 122 6.26 5.59 -21.32
C GLN A 122 5.88 6.71 -22.30
N GLU A 123 5.59 6.38 -23.55
CA GLU A 123 5.19 7.35 -24.59
C GLU A 123 3.87 8.06 -24.26
N GLN A 124 2.94 7.36 -23.60
CA GLN A 124 1.60 7.88 -23.29
C GLN A 124 1.50 8.58 -21.94
N SER A 125 2.54 8.48 -21.10
CA SER A 125 2.62 9.16 -19.81
C SER A 125 3.05 10.62 -19.97
N GLY A 126 2.43 11.52 -19.20
CA GLY A 126 2.72 12.94 -19.19
C GLY A 126 2.44 13.57 -17.83
N GLU A 127 2.49 14.90 -17.75
CA GLU A 127 2.37 15.62 -16.48
C GLU A 127 1.02 15.41 -15.78
N ARG A 128 -0.07 15.32 -16.55
CA ARG A 128 -1.45 15.20 -16.04
C ARG A 128 -1.98 13.78 -15.96
N PHE A 129 -1.28 12.82 -16.57
CA PHE A 129 -1.71 11.42 -16.59
C PHE A 129 -0.50 10.50 -16.68
N GLN A 130 -0.40 9.53 -15.78
CA GLN A 130 0.66 8.52 -15.79
C GLN A 130 0.07 7.15 -16.11
N VAL A 131 0.71 6.36 -16.97
CA VAL A 131 0.34 4.96 -17.17
C VAL A 131 1.53 4.05 -16.99
N PHE A 132 1.30 2.93 -16.32
CA PHE A 132 2.33 1.96 -16.00
C PHE A 132 2.05 0.62 -16.66
N ALA A 133 3.09 0.04 -17.26
CA ALA A 133 3.05 -1.37 -17.59
C ALA A 133 3.06 -2.19 -16.30
N GLY A 134 2.43 -3.35 -16.35
CA GLY A 134 2.36 -4.25 -15.21
C GLY A 134 1.73 -5.58 -15.58
N PHE A 135 1.90 -6.54 -14.68
CA PHE A 135 1.42 -7.90 -14.85
C PHE A 135 0.97 -8.50 -13.52
N THR A 136 0.07 -9.48 -13.60
CA THR A 136 -0.35 -10.30 -12.48
C THR A 136 0.23 -11.70 -12.58
N TYR A 137 0.59 -12.28 -11.44
CA TYR A 137 1.04 -13.66 -11.31
C TYR A 137 0.56 -14.27 -9.99
N GLU A 138 0.34 -15.57 -9.98
CA GLU A 138 0.03 -16.31 -8.76
C GLU A 138 1.32 -16.70 -8.04
N THR A 139 1.34 -16.55 -6.73
CA THR A 139 2.43 -17.02 -5.87
C THR A 139 2.27 -18.50 -5.54
N ALA A 140 3.32 -19.12 -4.98
CA ALA A 140 3.25 -20.50 -4.48
C ALA A 140 2.18 -20.72 -3.40
N THR A 141 1.70 -19.66 -2.74
CA THR A 141 0.63 -19.71 -1.74
C THR A 141 -0.77 -19.49 -2.34
N GLY A 142 -0.87 -19.36 -3.67
CA GLY A 142 -2.13 -19.09 -4.39
C GLY A 142 -2.58 -17.63 -4.33
N ALA A 143 -1.74 -16.70 -3.87
CA ALA A 143 -2.09 -15.28 -3.87
C ALA A 143 -1.86 -14.67 -5.26
N LEU A 144 -2.82 -13.88 -5.75
CA LEU A 144 -2.66 -13.11 -6.97
C LEU A 144 -1.95 -11.79 -6.65
N MET A 145 -0.74 -11.63 -7.19
CA MET A 145 0.05 -10.42 -7.06
C MET A 145 -0.10 -9.56 -8.32
N LEU A 146 -0.14 -8.24 -8.14
CA LEU A 146 -0.05 -7.24 -9.21
C LEU A 146 1.26 -6.46 -9.05
N THR A 147 2.09 -6.44 -10.08
CA THR A 147 3.34 -5.68 -10.13
C THR A 147 3.30 -4.71 -11.30
N PHE A 148 3.55 -3.42 -11.05
CA PHE A 148 3.59 -2.38 -12.08
C PHE A 148 4.62 -1.30 -11.73
N GLY A 149 5.14 -0.61 -12.75
CA GLY A 149 6.11 0.47 -12.53
C GLY A 149 6.71 1.02 -13.82
N ARG A 150 7.56 2.05 -13.70
CA ARG A 150 8.29 2.65 -14.84
C ARG A 150 9.43 1.78 -15.34
N ASN A 151 10.10 1.10 -14.41
CA ASN A 151 11.24 0.21 -14.67
C ASN A 151 10.85 -1.18 -14.16
N LEU A 152 10.07 -1.89 -14.96
CA LEU A 152 9.95 -3.33 -14.84
C LEU A 152 11.12 -3.89 -15.62
N PHE A 153 12.14 -4.35 -14.88
CA PHE A 153 13.43 -4.86 -15.37
C PHE A 153 14.48 -3.79 -15.75
#